data_AF-A0A919GBH1-F1
#
_entry.id   AF-A0A919GBH1-F1
#
_cell.length_a   1.000
_cell.length_b   1.000
_cell.length_c   1.000
_cell.angle_alpha   90.00
_cell.angle_beta   90.00
_cell.angle_gamma   90.00
#
_symmetry.space_group_name_H-M   'P 1'
#
loop_
_entity.id
_entity.type
_entity.pdbx_description
1 polymer ?
#
loop_
_entity_poly.entity_id
_entity_poly.type
_entity_poly.pdbx_seq_one_letter_code
_entity_poly.pdbx_strand_id
1 'polypeptide(L)'
;MPLDGRQCEALGYLRGVADKAKRRGHIPFPPAFVIASEDDDTPPPLARLIQGGRGGMVRLRLYMCITMMATKEPFDLRRPPGPNGWTQMLALDSKTGPRRVASNLKWLEENKFIELQPQWGRPSAITLLSAAGDGGVYTQPREEGRYVGMPVEFWTRGWLLQLSPTATALLFALREALGGHSEPRYIHTARRQRYGLSSDTWTKGRKELEAQGLLTVKREPQGDFYDFTRLRNAYQLTLERLDEAPS
;
A
#
# COMPACT_ATOMS: atom_id res chain seq x y z
N MET A 1 9.91 16.31 5.15
CA MET A 1 10.08 17.42 4.21
C MET A 1 8.71 17.83 3.69
N PRO A 2 8.42 19.14 3.61
CA PRO A 2 7.24 19.63 2.92
C PRO A 2 7.25 19.19 1.45
N LEU A 3 6.05 19.00 0.88
CA LEU A 3 5.88 18.59 -0.52
C LEU A 3 6.52 19.62 -1.47
N ASP A 4 7.28 19.14 -2.46
CA ASP A 4 7.80 20.01 -3.51
C ASP A 4 6.69 20.46 -4.49
N GLY A 5 7.01 21.40 -5.38
CA GLY A 5 6.04 21.95 -6.34
C GLY A 5 5.38 20.89 -7.24
N ARG A 6 6.10 19.82 -7.61
CA ARG A 6 5.56 18.71 -8.41
C ARG A 6 4.64 17.84 -7.57
N GLN A 7 5.02 17.57 -6.32
CA GLN A 7 4.21 16.81 -5.38
C GLN A 7 2.91 17.55 -5.01
N CYS A 8 2.91 18.88 -4.94
CA CYS A 8 1.70 19.68 -4.75
C CYS A 8 0.72 19.53 -5.93
N GLU A 9 1.22 19.56 -7.17
CA GLU A 9 0.37 19.31 -8.35
C GLU A 9 -0.17 17.87 -8.37
N ALA A 10 0.70 16.90 -8.10
CA ALA A 10 0.35 15.48 -7.96
C ALA A 10 -0.75 15.25 -6.91
N LEU A 11 -0.65 15.95 -5.76
CA LEU A 11 -1.66 15.92 -4.70
C LEU A 11 -3.02 16.45 -5.19
N GLY A 12 -3.03 17.50 -6.02
CA GLY A 12 -4.24 18.00 -6.67
C GLY A 12 -4.91 16.93 -7.53
N TYR A 13 -4.13 16.20 -8.34
CA TYR A 13 -4.66 15.08 -9.14
C TYR A 13 -5.19 13.95 -8.24
N LEU A 14 -4.45 13.55 -7.19
CA LEU A 14 -4.87 12.51 -6.24
C LEU A 14 -6.19 12.86 -5.54
N ARG A 15 -6.36 14.12 -5.12
CA ARG A 15 -7.63 14.62 -4.58
C ARG A 15 -8.75 14.53 -5.61
N GLY A 16 -8.51 15.05 -6.81
CA GLY A 16 -9.49 15.02 -7.89
C GLY A 16 -9.95 13.61 -8.27
N VAL A 17 -9.05 12.62 -8.31
CA VAL A 17 -9.44 11.23 -8.59
C VAL A 17 -10.17 10.57 -7.42
N ALA A 18 -9.80 10.86 -6.17
CA ALA A 18 -10.51 10.35 -4.99
C ALA A 18 -11.94 10.90 -4.89
N ASP A 19 -12.11 12.20 -5.16
CA ASP A 19 -13.41 12.87 -5.19
C ASP A 19 -14.28 12.32 -6.33
N LYS A 20 -13.71 12.16 -7.53
CA LYS A 20 -14.41 11.57 -8.69
C LYS A 20 -14.84 10.12 -8.40
N ALA A 21 -14.00 9.36 -7.71
CA ALA A 21 -14.30 8.00 -7.27
C ALA A 21 -15.28 7.96 -6.07
N LYS A 22 -15.70 9.13 -5.54
CA LYS A 22 -16.56 9.27 -4.35
C LYS A 22 -16.04 8.47 -3.15
N ARG A 23 -14.72 8.32 -3.04
CA ARG A 23 -14.10 7.53 -1.97
C ARG A 23 -14.23 8.26 -0.64
N ARG A 24 -14.69 7.54 0.38
CA ARG A 24 -14.83 8.01 1.76
C ARG A 24 -14.37 6.93 2.73
N GLY A 25 -13.78 7.34 3.84
CA GLY A 25 -13.27 6.43 4.86
C GLY A 25 -12.11 5.59 4.35
N HIS A 26 -12.22 4.27 4.40
CA HIS A 26 -11.11 3.36 4.11
C HIS A 26 -11.25 2.65 2.77
N ILE A 27 -10.16 2.62 1.99
CA ILE A 27 -9.99 1.76 0.81
C ILE A 27 -9.59 0.37 1.34
N PRO A 28 -10.40 -0.68 1.12
CA PRO A 28 -10.17 -1.99 1.68
C PRO A 28 -9.17 -2.81 0.85
N PHE A 29 -8.28 -3.53 1.52
CA PHE A 29 -7.41 -4.56 0.95
C PHE A 29 -7.63 -5.87 1.71
N PRO A 30 -7.66 -7.04 1.06
CA PRO A 30 -7.86 -8.30 1.78
C PRO A 30 -6.61 -8.67 2.58
N PRO A 31 -6.71 -9.43 3.68
CA PRO A 31 -5.55 -9.87 4.46
C PRO A 31 -4.51 -10.63 3.62
N ALA A 32 -4.97 -11.45 2.66
CA ALA A 32 -4.11 -12.19 1.74
C ALA A 32 -3.20 -11.28 0.88
N PHE A 33 -3.56 -10.01 0.68
CA PHE A 33 -2.68 -9.02 0.04
C PHE A 33 -1.43 -8.73 0.90
N VAL A 34 -1.56 -8.79 2.22
CA VAL A 34 -0.56 -8.32 3.19
C VAL A 34 0.23 -9.46 3.81
N ILE A 35 -0.42 -10.56 4.18
CA ILE A 35 0.17 -11.68 4.91
C ILE A 35 -0.09 -13.00 4.18
N ALA A 36 0.96 -13.83 4.03
CA ALA A 36 0.83 -15.17 3.47
C ALA A 36 0.04 -16.09 4.41
N SER A 37 -0.60 -17.11 3.85
CA SER A 37 -1.18 -18.22 4.62
C SER A 37 -0.10 -18.99 5.39
N GLU A 38 -0.47 -19.78 6.39
CA GLU A 38 0.53 -20.53 7.19
C GLU A 38 1.22 -21.63 6.38
N ASP A 39 0.50 -22.21 5.42
CA ASP A 39 0.98 -23.29 4.57
C ASP A 39 1.50 -22.82 3.19
N ASP A 40 1.65 -21.50 2.99
CA ASP A 40 2.10 -20.92 1.73
C ASP A 40 3.44 -20.19 1.89
N ASP A 41 4.49 -20.77 1.29
CA ASP A 41 5.83 -20.18 1.26
C ASP A 41 5.95 -19.03 0.24
N THR A 42 4.91 -18.79 -0.57
CA THR A 42 4.90 -17.69 -1.54
C THR A 42 4.83 -16.34 -0.80
N PRO A 43 5.74 -15.40 -1.08
CA PRO A 43 5.65 -14.06 -0.50
C PRO A 43 4.31 -13.41 -0.84
N PRO A 44 3.65 -12.72 0.12
CA PRO A 44 2.37 -12.10 -0.14
C PRO A 44 2.49 -11.02 -1.23
N PRO A 45 1.41 -10.74 -1.96
CA PRO A 45 1.32 -9.69 -2.98
C PRO A 45 2.03 -8.38 -2.66
N LEU A 46 1.82 -7.83 -1.47
CA LEU A 46 2.45 -6.58 -1.03
C LEU A 46 3.99 -6.70 -1.00
N ALA A 47 4.52 -7.82 -0.52
CA ALA A 47 5.97 -8.06 -0.52
C ALA A 47 6.53 -8.15 -1.95
N ARG A 48 5.81 -8.80 -2.87
CA ARG A 48 6.19 -8.88 -4.30
C ARG A 48 6.19 -7.51 -4.98
N LEU A 49 5.20 -6.67 -4.66
CA LEU A 49 5.04 -5.33 -5.24
C LEU A 49 6.18 -4.38 -4.88
N ILE A 50 6.74 -4.47 -3.67
CA ILE A 50 7.78 -3.53 -3.21
C ILE A 50 9.21 -3.91 -3.61
N GLN A 51 9.41 -5.09 -4.20
CA GLN A 51 10.73 -5.52 -4.68
C GLN A 51 11.24 -4.64 -5.85
N GLY A 52 12.52 -4.74 -6.21
CA GLY A 52 13.07 -4.04 -7.38
C GLY A 52 13.24 -2.51 -7.23
N GLY A 53 13.33 -2.00 -6.01
CA GLY A 53 13.70 -0.61 -5.71
C GLY A 53 12.73 0.43 -6.27
N ARG A 54 13.21 1.34 -7.14
CA ARG A 54 12.38 2.40 -7.75
C ARG A 54 11.21 1.85 -8.57
N GLY A 55 11.37 0.67 -9.17
CA GLY A 55 10.26 -0.02 -9.86
C GLY A 55 9.16 -0.43 -8.88
N GLY A 56 9.53 -1.01 -7.74
CA GLY A 56 8.59 -1.40 -6.69
C GLY A 56 7.72 -0.26 -6.16
N MET A 57 8.31 0.93 -5.97
CA MET A 57 7.57 2.12 -5.59
C MET A 57 6.47 2.48 -6.59
N VAL A 58 6.79 2.50 -7.89
CA VAL A 58 5.81 2.86 -8.93
C VAL A 58 4.72 1.79 -9.03
N ARG A 59 5.08 0.49 -8.95
CA ARG A 59 4.10 -0.63 -8.97
C ARG A 59 3.11 -0.53 -7.82
N LEU A 60 3.60 -0.38 -6.60
CA LEU A 60 2.73 -0.28 -5.42
C LEU A 60 1.78 0.92 -5.54
N ARG A 61 2.30 2.09 -5.93
CA ARG A 61 1.50 3.31 -6.06
C ARG A 61 0.45 3.20 -7.17
N LEU A 62 0.82 2.63 -8.33
CA LEU A 62 -0.13 2.36 -9.41
C LEU A 62 -1.25 1.45 -8.92
N TYR A 63 -0.90 0.31 -8.31
CA TYR A 63 -1.88 -0.65 -7.81
C TYR A 63 -2.82 -0.01 -6.79
N MET A 64 -2.30 0.69 -5.78
CA MET A 64 -3.10 1.39 -4.78
C MET A 64 -4.04 2.45 -5.39
N CYS A 65 -3.59 3.21 -6.40
CA CYS A 65 -4.43 4.17 -7.10
C CYS A 65 -5.50 3.50 -7.96
N ILE A 66 -5.19 2.38 -8.63
CA ILE A 66 -6.17 1.60 -9.40
C ILE A 66 -7.25 1.06 -8.45
N THR A 67 -6.88 0.45 -7.32
CA THR A 67 -7.82 0.01 -6.27
C THR A 67 -8.66 1.15 -5.74
N MET A 68 -8.07 2.33 -5.52
CA MET A 68 -8.82 3.51 -5.10
C MET A 68 -9.82 3.96 -6.18
N MET A 69 -9.50 3.89 -7.47
CA MET A 69 -10.42 4.35 -8.52
C MET A 69 -11.49 3.32 -8.94
N ALA A 70 -11.20 2.03 -8.85
CA ALA A 70 -12.11 0.95 -9.24
C ALA A 70 -13.15 0.69 -8.14
N THR A 71 -14.29 1.38 -8.24
CA THR A 71 -15.26 1.50 -7.13
C THR A 71 -16.48 0.61 -7.26
N LYS A 72 -16.77 0.09 -8.46
CA LYS A 72 -17.99 -0.66 -8.74
C LYS A 72 -17.67 -1.79 -9.72
N GLU A 73 -18.33 -2.94 -9.55
CA GLU A 73 -18.32 -4.05 -10.49
C GLU A 73 -18.57 -3.57 -11.94
N PRO A 74 -17.77 -4.02 -12.93
CA PRO A 74 -16.76 -5.10 -12.89
C PRO A 74 -15.38 -4.67 -12.39
N PHE A 75 -15.30 -3.59 -11.61
CA PHE A 75 -14.08 -3.01 -11.05
C PHE A 75 -13.05 -2.63 -12.14
N ASP A 76 -13.58 -2.09 -13.24
CA ASP A 76 -12.81 -1.63 -14.39
C ASP A 76 -12.65 -0.10 -14.43
N LEU A 77 -11.49 0.34 -14.93
CA LEU A 77 -11.21 1.71 -15.30
C LEU A 77 -11.29 1.81 -16.83
N ARG A 78 -12.48 2.09 -17.37
CA ARG A 78 -12.69 2.20 -18.83
C ARG A 78 -11.95 3.36 -19.48
N ARG A 79 -11.65 4.40 -18.70
CA ARG A 79 -10.94 5.62 -19.13
C ARG A 79 -9.90 5.98 -18.07
N PRO A 80 -8.84 5.16 -17.91
CA PRO A 80 -7.82 5.44 -16.92
C PRO A 80 -6.96 6.63 -17.37
N PRO A 81 -6.19 7.25 -16.46
CA PRO A 81 -5.16 8.21 -16.86
C PRO A 81 -4.24 7.61 -17.93
N GLY A 82 -3.82 8.43 -18.89
CA GLY A 82 -2.77 8.04 -19.83
C GLY A 82 -1.39 8.01 -19.15
N PRO A 83 -0.33 7.55 -19.84
CA PRO A 83 1.02 7.49 -19.27
C PRO A 83 1.51 8.80 -18.67
N ASN A 84 1.20 9.95 -19.30
CA ASN A 84 1.52 11.28 -18.77
C ASN A 84 0.67 11.64 -17.55
N GLY A 85 -0.63 11.30 -17.56
CA GLY A 85 -1.51 11.55 -16.42
C GLY A 85 -1.08 10.76 -15.17
N TRP A 86 -0.71 9.49 -15.35
CA TRP A 86 -0.11 8.69 -14.27
C TRP A 86 1.22 9.28 -13.79
N THR A 87 2.06 9.74 -14.71
CA THR A 87 3.35 10.38 -14.39
C THR A 87 3.15 11.61 -13.51
N GLN A 88 2.21 12.49 -13.87
CA GLN A 88 1.85 13.67 -13.08
C GLN A 88 1.26 13.29 -11.72
N MET A 89 0.27 12.39 -11.70
CA MET A 89 -0.42 11.98 -10.47
C MET A 89 0.51 11.29 -9.45
N LEU A 90 1.57 10.63 -9.92
CA LEU A 90 2.55 9.94 -9.07
C LEU A 90 3.82 10.78 -8.82
N ALA A 91 3.83 12.05 -9.21
CA ALA A 91 4.97 12.97 -9.11
C ALA A 91 6.27 12.41 -9.74
N LEU A 92 6.14 11.62 -10.81
CA LEU A 92 7.29 11.03 -11.50
C LEU A 92 7.97 12.06 -12.41
N ASP A 93 9.24 11.81 -12.73
CA ASP A 93 9.98 12.59 -13.72
C ASP A 93 9.29 12.52 -15.08
N SER A 94 9.07 13.67 -15.75
CA SER A 94 8.28 13.73 -16.98
C SER A 94 8.94 13.04 -18.19
N LYS A 95 10.28 12.97 -18.22
CA LYS A 95 11.03 12.36 -19.31
C LYS A 95 11.03 10.83 -19.21
N THR A 96 11.18 10.29 -18.01
CA THR A 96 11.32 8.85 -17.77
C THR A 96 10.05 8.18 -17.23
N GLY A 97 9.14 8.98 -16.66
CA GLY A 97 7.90 8.56 -16.01
C GLY A 97 6.97 7.76 -16.92
N PRO A 98 6.64 8.21 -18.14
CA PRO A 98 5.72 7.49 -19.01
C PRO A 98 6.18 6.06 -19.32
N ARG A 99 7.48 5.88 -19.60
CA ARG A 99 8.08 4.57 -19.81
C ARG A 99 8.01 3.70 -18.55
N ARG A 100 8.30 4.29 -17.38
CA ARG A 100 8.20 3.58 -16.09
C ARG A 100 6.77 3.16 -15.79
N VAL A 101 5.78 4.01 -16.03
CA VAL A 101 4.36 3.67 -15.85
C VAL A 101 4.01 2.48 -16.74
N ALA A 102 4.32 2.56 -18.04
CA ALA A 102 4.01 1.48 -18.98
C ALA A 102 4.65 0.14 -18.57
N SER A 103 5.94 0.14 -18.22
CA SER A 103 6.63 -1.08 -17.77
C SER A 103 6.03 -1.67 -16.49
N ASN A 104 5.59 -0.83 -15.55
CA ASN A 104 5.02 -1.30 -14.29
C ASN A 104 3.56 -1.74 -14.41
N LEU A 105 2.77 -1.12 -15.30
CA LEU A 105 1.44 -1.63 -15.66
C LEU A 105 1.54 -3.00 -16.33
N LYS A 106 2.48 -3.16 -17.28
CA LYS A 106 2.75 -4.46 -17.90
C LYS A 106 3.16 -5.51 -16.87
N TRP A 107 4.03 -5.15 -15.92
CA TRP A 107 4.39 -6.06 -14.84
C TRP A 107 3.20 -6.48 -13.98
N LEU A 108 2.30 -5.54 -13.64
CA LEU A 108 1.09 -5.83 -12.88
C LEU A 108 0.18 -6.80 -13.62
N GLU A 109 0.06 -6.66 -14.95
CA GLU A 109 -0.67 -7.59 -15.81
C GLU A 109 -0.01 -8.97 -15.87
N GLU A 110 1.29 -9.03 -16.16
CA GLU A 110 2.07 -10.28 -16.21
C GLU A 110 2.05 -11.04 -14.87
N ASN A 111 1.82 -10.33 -13.75
CA ASN A 111 1.72 -10.89 -12.40
C ASN A 111 0.28 -11.01 -11.90
N LYS A 112 -0.71 -10.88 -12.80
CA LYS A 112 -2.13 -11.14 -12.55
C LYS A 112 -2.77 -10.26 -11.47
N PHE A 113 -2.30 -9.03 -11.32
CA PHE A 113 -2.94 -8.01 -10.46
C PHE A 113 -4.02 -7.21 -11.19
N ILE A 114 -3.84 -7.05 -12.50
CA ILE A 114 -4.75 -6.34 -13.38
C ILE A 114 -4.83 -7.05 -14.73
N GLU A 115 -5.85 -6.75 -15.52
CA GLU A 115 -5.90 -7.04 -16.95
C GLU A 115 -5.86 -5.72 -17.73
N LEU A 116 -5.05 -5.64 -18.79
CA LEU A 116 -5.03 -4.49 -19.69
C LEU A 116 -5.76 -4.84 -20.99
N GLN A 117 -6.81 -4.09 -21.29
CA GLN A 117 -7.58 -4.25 -22.54
C GLN A 117 -7.29 -3.09 -23.48
N PRO A 118 -6.55 -3.31 -24.60
CA PRO A 118 -6.22 -2.25 -25.55
C PRO A 118 -7.46 -1.53 -26.10
N GLN A 119 -7.35 -0.22 -26.29
CA GLN A 119 -8.41 0.62 -26.85
C GLN A 119 -7.87 1.48 -27.98
N TRP A 120 -8.62 1.63 -29.07
CA TRP A 120 -8.24 2.52 -30.15
C TRP A 120 -8.21 3.98 -29.65
N GLY A 121 -7.04 4.62 -29.76
CA GLY A 121 -6.89 6.07 -29.54
C GLY A 121 -7.07 6.48 -28.08
N ARG A 122 -7.02 5.51 -27.16
CA ARG A 122 -7.18 5.70 -25.71
C ARG A 122 -6.20 4.82 -24.96
N PRO A 123 -5.84 5.18 -23.71
CA PRO A 123 -5.15 4.25 -22.83
C PRO A 123 -5.96 2.95 -22.67
N SER A 124 -5.27 1.82 -22.55
CA SER A 124 -5.92 0.53 -22.29
C SER A 124 -6.84 0.62 -21.07
N ALA A 125 -8.04 0.03 -21.15
CA ALA A 125 -8.84 -0.17 -19.95
C ALA A 125 -8.08 -1.06 -18.98
N ILE A 126 -8.29 -0.82 -17.69
CA ILE A 126 -7.64 -1.58 -16.62
C ILE A 126 -8.74 -2.26 -15.82
N THR A 127 -8.75 -3.58 -15.78
CA THR A 127 -9.64 -4.35 -14.89
C THR A 127 -8.83 -4.83 -13.70
N LEU A 128 -9.35 -4.65 -12.48
CA LEU A 128 -8.71 -5.23 -11.29
C LEU A 128 -8.96 -6.72 -11.22
N LEU A 129 -7.91 -7.47 -10.89
CA LEU A 129 -7.98 -8.89 -10.58
C LEU A 129 -7.84 -9.09 -9.06
N SER A 130 -8.08 -10.31 -8.62
CA SER A 130 -7.92 -10.73 -7.22
C SER A 130 -6.61 -10.22 -6.63
N ALA A 131 -6.72 -9.57 -5.47
CA ALA A 131 -5.58 -8.99 -4.79
C ALA A 131 -4.59 -10.03 -4.24
N ALA A 132 -4.95 -11.33 -4.27
CA ALA A 132 -4.04 -12.44 -3.99
C ALA A 132 -3.01 -12.66 -5.11
N GLY A 133 -3.22 -12.08 -6.30
CA GLY A 133 -2.31 -12.21 -7.45
C GLY A 133 -2.37 -13.58 -8.12
N ASP A 134 -3.49 -14.28 -8.00
CA ASP A 134 -3.80 -15.56 -8.64
C ASP A 134 -4.47 -15.38 -10.03
N GLY A 135 -4.95 -14.18 -10.32
CA GLY A 135 -5.69 -13.82 -11.53
C GLY A 135 -7.19 -14.09 -11.48
N GLY A 136 -7.72 -14.41 -10.30
CA GLY A 136 -9.17 -14.52 -10.09
C GLY A 136 -9.91 -13.19 -10.26
N VAL A 137 -11.23 -13.25 -10.24
CA VAL A 137 -12.08 -12.05 -10.28
C VAL A 137 -11.86 -11.24 -9.01
N TYR A 138 -11.74 -9.91 -9.16
CA TYR A 138 -11.68 -9.04 -7.99
C TYR A 138 -13.02 -9.00 -7.26
N THR A 139 -12.99 -9.35 -5.99
CA THR A 139 -14.08 -9.20 -5.03
C THR A 139 -13.76 -8.04 -4.09
N GLN A 140 -14.78 -7.28 -3.70
CA GLN A 140 -14.55 -6.19 -2.76
C GLN A 140 -14.31 -6.76 -1.35
N PRO A 141 -13.15 -6.51 -0.69
CA PRO A 141 -12.82 -7.19 0.56
C PRO A 141 -13.78 -6.92 1.74
N ARG A 142 -14.64 -5.91 1.63
CA ARG A 142 -15.70 -5.66 2.62
C ARG A 142 -16.78 -6.72 2.62
N GLU A 143 -16.99 -7.39 1.49
CA GLU A 143 -17.99 -8.46 1.33
C GLU A 143 -17.48 -9.80 1.92
N GLU A 144 -16.15 -9.98 1.97
CA GLU A 144 -15.48 -11.17 2.50
C GLU A 144 -15.21 -11.12 4.01
N GLY A 145 -15.62 -10.03 4.68
CA GLY A 145 -15.46 -9.85 6.13
C GLY A 145 -14.23 -9.02 6.50
N ARG A 146 -13.14 -9.68 6.92
CA ARG A 146 -11.95 -8.98 7.47
C ARG A 146 -11.14 -8.33 6.34
N TYR A 147 -10.82 -7.05 6.50
CA TYR A 147 -9.97 -6.31 5.56
C TYR A 147 -8.95 -5.43 6.29
N VAL A 148 -7.87 -5.09 5.60
CA VAL A 148 -6.88 -4.08 6.00
C VAL A 148 -7.23 -2.78 5.27
N GLY A 149 -7.92 -1.88 5.96
CA GLY A 149 -8.35 -0.61 5.38
C GLY A 149 -7.22 0.41 5.40
N MET A 150 -6.98 1.12 4.30
CA MET A 150 -6.15 2.32 4.28
C MET A 150 -7.04 3.57 4.16
N PRO A 151 -6.93 4.58 5.04
CA PRO A 151 -7.77 5.77 5.00
C PRO A 151 -7.55 6.58 3.71
N VAL A 152 -8.60 7.20 3.18
CA VAL A 152 -8.56 7.99 1.93
C VAL A 152 -7.57 9.17 2.03
N GLU A 153 -7.36 9.66 3.25
CA GLU A 153 -6.37 10.67 3.63
C GLU A 153 -4.95 10.26 3.23
N PHE A 154 -4.66 8.96 3.14
CA PHE A 154 -3.38 8.47 2.63
C PHE A 154 -3.10 8.95 1.20
N TRP A 155 -4.13 9.09 0.37
CA TRP A 155 -4.04 9.67 -0.96
C TRP A 155 -4.19 11.20 -0.92
N THR A 156 -5.20 11.71 -0.23
CA THR A 156 -5.64 13.12 -0.33
C THR A 156 -4.82 14.09 0.53
N ARG A 157 -4.02 13.58 1.48
CA ARG A 157 -3.03 14.35 2.26
C ARG A 157 -1.60 14.17 1.76
N GLY A 158 -1.36 13.27 0.80
CA GLY A 158 -0.06 13.11 0.13
C GLY A 158 0.86 12.05 0.73
N TRP A 159 0.41 11.26 1.71
CA TRP A 159 1.19 10.17 2.30
C TRP A 159 1.66 9.14 1.27
N LEU A 160 0.83 8.84 0.26
CA LEU A 160 1.21 7.97 -0.86
C LEU A 160 2.46 8.47 -1.59
N LEU A 161 2.62 9.80 -1.74
CA LEU A 161 3.74 10.41 -2.45
C LEU A 161 4.98 10.52 -1.57
N GLN A 162 4.80 10.69 -0.26
CA GLN A 162 5.88 10.88 0.69
C GLN A 162 6.49 9.57 1.20
N LEU A 163 5.66 8.61 1.61
CA LEU A 163 6.17 7.38 2.20
C LEU A 163 6.88 6.52 1.15
N SER A 164 7.98 5.91 1.59
CA SER A 164 8.66 4.88 0.83
C SER A 164 7.77 3.64 0.67
N PRO A 165 8.02 2.79 -0.35
CA PRO A 165 7.31 1.52 -0.47
C PRO A 165 7.51 0.63 0.76
N THR A 166 8.67 0.71 1.41
CA THR A 166 8.98 -0.10 2.60
C THR A 166 8.19 0.34 3.84
N ALA A 167 8.05 1.66 4.06
CA ALA A 167 7.24 2.20 5.14
C ALA A 167 5.74 1.95 4.89
N THR A 168 5.30 2.11 3.64
CA THR A 168 3.93 1.78 3.25
C THR A 168 3.60 0.31 3.50
N ALA A 169 4.50 -0.61 3.10
CA ALA A 169 4.30 -2.03 3.34
C ALA A 169 4.29 -2.40 4.83
N LEU A 170 5.19 -1.79 5.62
CA LEU A 170 5.17 -2.00 7.06
C LEU A 170 3.89 -1.44 7.71
N LEU A 171 3.39 -0.29 7.26
CA LEU A 171 2.12 0.26 7.74
C LEU A 171 0.96 -0.72 7.48
N PHE A 172 0.89 -1.32 6.30
CA PHE A 172 -0.08 -2.38 6.01
C PHE A 172 0.08 -3.59 6.95
N ALA A 173 1.29 -4.09 7.13
CA ALA A 173 1.57 -5.23 8.01
C ALA A 173 1.17 -4.95 9.46
N LEU A 174 1.48 -3.76 9.98
CA LEU A 174 1.10 -3.34 11.33
C LEU A 174 -0.41 -3.14 11.46
N ARG A 175 -1.09 -2.56 10.47
CA ARG A 175 -2.56 -2.43 10.49
C ARG A 175 -3.25 -3.80 10.50
N GLU A 176 -2.70 -4.76 9.75
CA GLU A 176 -3.19 -6.14 9.74
C GLU A 176 -2.97 -6.83 11.09
N ALA A 177 -1.74 -6.77 11.64
CA ALA A 177 -1.39 -7.39 12.92
C ALA A 177 -2.16 -6.81 14.12
N LEU A 178 -2.29 -5.48 14.17
CA LEU A 178 -2.84 -4.78 15.32
C LEU A 178 -4.37 -4.70 15.27
N GLY A 179 -5.01 -4.92 14.11
CA GLY A 179 -6.47 -5.05 14.02
C GLY A 179 -7.27 -3.85 14.55
N GLY A 180 -6.66 -2.66 14.64
CA GLY A 180 -7.29 -1.45 15.21
C GLY A 180 -7.13 -1.29 16.72
N HIS A 181 -6.37 -2.14 17.41
CA HIS A 181 -6.02 -1.93 18.81
C HIS A 181 -5.15 -0.68 18.97
N SER A 182 -5.52 0.16 19.94
CA SER A 182 -4.79 1.39 20.30
C SER A 182 -3.62 1.14 21.24
N GLU A 183 -3.58 -0.01 21.91
CA GLU A 183 -2.51 -0.39 22.84
C GLU A 183 -1.28 -0.94 22.11
N PRO A 184 -0.05 -0.67 22.62
CA PRO A 184 1.16 -1.29 22.09
C PRO A 184 1.07 -2.82 22.10
N ARG A 185 1.38 -3.48 20.97
CA ARG A 185 1.40 -4.95 20.91
C ARG A 185 2.66 -5.50 20.27
N TYR A 186 3.14 -6.59 20.83
CA TYR A 186 4.20 -7.40 20.25
C TYR A 186 3.68 -8.22 19.06
N ILE A 187 4.49 -8.33 18.01
CA ILE A 187 4.23 -9.20 16.86
C ILE A 187 5.19 -10.37 16.93
N HIS A 188 4.64 -11.58 17.06
CA HIS A 188 5.40 -12.83 17.09
C HIS A 188 6.26 -12.99 15.83
N THR A 189 7.48 -13.53 16.01
CA THR A 189 8.43 -13.72 14.91
C THR A 189 7.88 -14.55 13.76
N ALA A 190 7.14 -15.63 14.06
CA ALA A 190 6.50 -16.47 13.03
C ALA A 190 5.50 -15.68 12.18
N ARG A 191 4.65 -14.86 12.82
CA ARG A 191 3.74 -13.96 12.11
C ARG A 191 4.50 -12.91 11.29
N ARG A 192 5.58 -12.36 11.86
CA ARG A 192 6.42 -11.36 11.17
C ARG A 192 7.02 -11.89 9.88
N GLN A 193 7.44 -13.15 9.85
CA GLN A 193 8.02 -13.80 8.66
C GLN A 193 7.00 -13.90 7.52
N ARG A 194 5.72 -14.17 7.82
CA ARG A 194 4.64 -14.29 6.84
C ARG A 194 4.30 -13.00 6.07
N TYR A 195 4.78 -11.83 6.53
CA TYR A 195 4.67 -10.59 5.74
C TYR A 195 5.67 -10.54 4.57
N GLY A 196 6.62 -11.47 4.48
CA GLY A 196 7.62 -11.50 3.41
C GLY A 196 8.57 -10.29 3.39
N LEU A 197 8.64 -9.53 4.47
CA LEU A 197 9.51 -8.35 4.60
C LEU A 197 10.84 -8.75 5.24
N SER A 198 11.95 -8.40 4.58
CA SER A 198 13.29 -8.62 5.15
C SER A 198 13.51 -7.83 6.44
N SER A 199 14.43 -8.27 7.30
CA SER A 199 14.79 -7.56 8.54
C SER A 199 15.23 -6.11 8.28
N ASP A 200 15.95 -5.87 7.18
CA ASP A 200 16.35 -4.53 6.74
C ASP A 200 15.14 -3.68 6.31
N THR A 201 14.23 -4.26 5.51
CA THR A 201 12.97 -3.60 5.10
C THR A 201 12.13 -3.20 6.30
N TRP A 202 12.01 -4.10 7.28
CA TRP A 202 11.29 -3.82 8.52
C TRP A 202 11.95 -2.69 9.32
N THR A 203 13.28 -2.71 9.44
CA THR A 203 14.02 -1.70 10.20
C THR A 203 13.92 -0.32 9.56
N LYS A 204 14.07 -0.24 8.23
CA LYS A 204 13.94 1.00 7.46
C LYS A 204 12.52 1.55 7.53
N GLY A 205 11.51 0.71 7.27
CA GLY A 205 10.11 1.09 7.39
C GLY A 205 9.77 1.57 8.80
N ARG A 206 10.26 0.90 9.84
CA ARG A 206 10.02 1.28 11.25
C ARG A 206 10.57 2.68 11.53
N LYS A 207 11.82 2.94 11.17
CA LYS A 207 12.48 4.24 11.37
C LYS A 207 11.74 5.37 10.66
N GLU A 208 11.29 5.13 9.44
CA GLU A 208 10.55 6.13 8.66
C GLU A 208 9.16 6.40 9.25
N LEU A 209 8.42 5.36 9.64
CA LEU A 209 7.12 5.54 10.30
C LEU A 209 7.25 6.24 11.66
N GLU A 210 8.29 5.93 12.45
CA GLU A 210 8.63 6.65 13.70
C GLU A 210 8.93 8.13 13.41
N ALA A 211 9.76 8.41 12.40
CA ALA A 211 10.13 9.78 12.02
C ALA A 211 8.94 10.62 11.54
N GLN A 212 7.91 9.98 10.98
CA GLN A 212 6.68 10.64 10.53
C GLN A 212 5.59 10.69 11.61
N GLY A 213 5.85 10.14 12.80
CA GLY A 213 4.89 10.10 13.90
C GLY A 213 3.74 9.10 13.72
N LEU A 214 3.86 8.19 12.75
CA LEU A 214 2.85 7.16 12.46
C LEU A 214 3.00 5.92 13.34
N LEU A 215 4.18 5.74 13.95
CA LEU A 215 4.53 4.57 14.74
C LEU A 215 5.26 4.97 16.01
N THR A 216 4.81 4.42 17.14
CA THR A 216 5.57 4.41 18.39
C THR A 216 5.99 2.98 18.70
N VAL A 217 7.25 2.78 19.08
CA VAL A 217 7.78 1.48 19.50
C VAL A 217 8.23 1.56 20.95
N LYS A 218 7.61 0.76 21.82
CA LYS A 218 8.01 0.60 23.21
C LYS A 218 8.78 -0.69 23.39
N ARG A 219 9.78 -0.68 24.27
CA ARG A 219 10.49 -1.89 24.68
C ARG A 219 9.90 -2.37 25.99
N GLU A 220 9.11 -3.42 25.93
CA GLU A 220 8.44 -3.97 27.09
C GLU A 220 9.12 -5.27 27.52
N PRO A 221 9.41 -5.45 28.82
CA PRO A 221 9.85 -6.73 29.35
C PRO A 221 8.71 -7.73 29.21
N GLN A 222 8.94 -8.82 28.48
CA GLN A 222 8.05 -9.98 28.48
C GLN A 222 8.78 -11.21 29.02
N GLY A 223 8.21 -11.76 30.10
CA GLY A 223 8.65 -12.93 30.85
C GLY A 223 7.85 -12.99 32.14
N ASP A 224 7.50 -14.19 32.61
CA ASP A 224 6.96 -14.39 33.95
C ASP A 224 8.12 -14.59 34.95
N PHE A 225 7.86 -14.66 36.26
CA PHE A 225 8.91 -14.75 37.31
C PHE A 225 9.97 -15.85 37.08
N TYR A 226 9.66 -16.87 36.28
CA TYR A 226 10.51 -18.01 35.95
C TYR A 226 11.15 -17.98 34.56
N ASP A 227 10.84 -16.98 33.72
CA ASP A 227 11.33 -16.89 32.34
C ASP A 227 12.25 -15.67 32.17
N PHE A 228 13.36 -15.83 31.45
CA PHE A 228 14.30 -14.74 31.19
C PHE A 228 13.56 -13.55 30.55
N THR A 229 13.56 -12.40 31.24
CA THR A 229 12.95 -11.15 30.78
C THR A 229 13.56 -10.70 29.45
N ARG A 230 12.93 -11.07 28.33
CA ARG A 230 13.35 -10.60 27.02
C ARG A 230 12.61 -9.31 26.70
N LEU A 231 13.37 -8.23 26.51
CA LEU A 231 12.82 -6.97 26.01
C LEU A 231 12.34 -7.17 24.57
N ARG A 232 11.03 -7.05 24.34
CA ARG A 232 10.42 -7.14 23.02
C ARG A 232 9.88 -5.79 22.59
N ASN A 233 9.89 -5.55 21.27
CA ASN A 233 9.31 -4.34 20.70
C ASN A 233 7.79 -4.50 20.61
N ALA A 234 7.05 -3.68 21.36
CA ALA A 234 5.63 -3.47 21.22
C ALA A 234 5.37 -2.27 20.29
N TYR A 235 4.49 -2.46 19.31
CA TYR A 235 4.18 -1.48 18.28
C TYR A 235 2.82 -0.85 18.52
N GLN A 236 2.73 0.47 18.37
CA GLN A 236 1.51 1.24 18.47
C GLN A 236 1.40 2.18 17.27
N LEU A 237 0.30 2.09 16.52
CA LEU A 237 0.03 2.97 15.38
C LEU A 237 -0.75 4.21 15.83
N THR A 238 -0.36 5.38 15.32
CA THR A 238 -1.09 6.63 15.49
C THR A 238 -1.69 7.01 14.14
N LEU A 239 -2.90 6.51 13.86
CA LEU A 239 -3.51 6.62 12.54
C LEU A 239 -4.09 8.01 12.28
N GLU A 240 -4.43 8.75 13.33
CA GLU A 240 -4.91 10.13 13.30
C GLU A 240 -3.88 11.05 12.66
N ARG A 241 -2.59 10.70 12.74
CA ARG A 241 -1.51 11.42 12.05
C ARG A 241 -1.72 11.46 10.52
N LEU A 242 -2.44 10.49 9.94
CA LEU A 242 -2.74 10.49 8.50
C LEU A 242 -3.71 11.60 8.08
N ASP A 243 -4.47 12.18 9.01
CA ASP A 243 -5.43 13.26 8.73
C ASP A 243 -4.73 14.59 8.44
N GLU A 244 -3.47 14.69 8.82
CA GLU A 244 -2.58 15.81 8.59
C GLU A 244 -1.68 15.57 7.37
N ALA A 245 -1.03 16.65 6.90
CA ALA A 245 -0.01 16.53 5.86
C ALA A 245 1.27 15.87 6.41
N PRO A 246 2.01 15.10 5.59
CA PRO A 246 3.31 14.57 5.98
C PRO A 246 4.28 15.69 6.34
N SER A 247 5.17 15.39 7.28
CA SER A 247 6.20 16.30 7.81
C SER A 247 7.50 16.24 7.04
#